data_AF-A0A750KKB8-F1
#
_entry.id   AF-A0A750KKB8-F1
#
_cell.length_a   1.000
_cell.length_b   1.000
_cell.length_c   1.000
_cell.angle_alpha   90.00
_cell.angle_beta   90.00
_cell.angle_gamma   90.00
#
_symmetry.space_group_name_H-M   'P 1'
#
loop_
_entity.id
_entity.type
_entity.pdbx_description
1 polymer ?
#
loop_
_entity_poly.entity_id
_entity_poly.type
_entity_poly.pdbx_seq_one_letter_code
_entity_poly.pdbx_strand_id
1 'polypeptide(L)' 'MKKTRYIEGQIAFALIQAETGIHIGKLCRKMGISEDILYLLTTSVL' A
#
# COMPACT_ATOMS: atom_id res chain seq x y z
N MET A 1 -2.83 -9.28 15.74
CA MET A 1 -2.61 -8.21 14.74
C MET A 1 -2.86 -6.87 15.40
N LYS A 2 -1.82 -6.10 15.76
CA LYS A 2 -2.02 -4.71 16.23
C LYS A 2 -2.64 -3.94 15.06
N LYS A 3 -3.74 -3.22 15.25
CA LYS A 3 -4.29 -2.32 14.22
C LYS A 3 -3.28 -1.20 13.99
N THR A 4 -2.39 -1.38 13.04
CA THR A 4 -1.50 -0.32 12.57
C THR A 4 -2.37 0.69 11.83
N ARG A 5 -2.54 1.87 12.42
CA ARG A 5 -3.24 2.98 11.77
C ARG A 5 -2.30 3.52 10.69
N TYR A 6 -2.59 3.22 9.44
CA TYR A 6 -1.86 3.83 8.32
C TYR A 6 -2.17 5.32 8.28
N ILE A 7 -1.13 6.12 8.05
CA ILE A 7 -1.29 7.55 7.78
C ILE A 7 -1.94 7.72 6.40
N GLU A 8 -2.82 8.72 6.26
CA GLU A 8 -3.53 8.99 4.99
C GLU A 8 -2.57 9.15 3.81
N GLY A 9 -1.40 9.75 4.04
CA GLY A 9 -0.35 9.88 3.02
C GLY A 9 0.21 8.55 2.50
N GLN A 10 0.24 7.50 3.33
CA GLN A 10 0.65 6.16 2.87
C GLN A 10 -0.42 5.51 2.00
N ILE A 11 -1.70 5.73 2.31
CA ILE A 11 -2.81 5.22 1.51
C ILE A 11 -2.84 5.92 0.15
N ALA A 12 -2.77 7.26 0.13
CA ALA A 12 -2.72 8.03 -1.11
C ALA A 12 -1.51 7.67 -1.98
N PHE A 13 -0.34 7.46 -1.36
CA PHE A 13 0.84 7.02 -2.07
C PHE A 13 0.66 5.63 -2.69
N ALA A 14 0.09 4.67 -1.95
CA ALA A 14 -0.17 3.32 -2.49
C ALA A 14 -1.14 3.34 -3.68
N LEU A 15 -2.18 4.17 -3.62
CA LEU A 15 -3.16 4.32 -4.70
C LEU A 15 -2.53 4.91 -5.97
N ILE A 16 -1.80 6.02 -5.84
CA ILE A 16 -1.10 6.64 -6.99
C ILE A 16 -0.13 5.63 -7.63
N GLN A 17 0.58 4.86 -6.83
CA GLN A 17 1.54 3.88 -7.33
C GLN A 17 0.86 2.71 -8.05
N ALA A 18 -0.35 2.34 -7.63
CA ALA A 18 -1.19 1.35 -8.33
C ALA A 18 -1.63 1.87 -9.71
N GLU A 19 -2.06 3.13 -9.81
CA GLU A 19 -2.39 3.77 -11.09
C GLU A 19 -1.16 3.93 -12.00
N THR A 20 0.01 4.19 -11.41
CA THR A 20 1.28 4.37 -12.16
C THR A 20 1.93 3.04 -12.56
N GLY A 21 1.36 1.89 -12.15
CA GLY A 21 1.87 0.56 -12.49
C GLY A 21 3.22 0.20 -11.85
N ILE A 22 3.53 0.77 -10.68
CA ILE A 22 4.80 0.47 -10.00
C ILE A 22 4.84 -0.98 -9.50
N HIS A 23 6.01 -1.59 -9.68
CA HIS A 23 6.28 -2.94 -9.20
C HIS A 23 6.06 -3.05 -7.69
N ILE A 24 5.18 -3.97 -7.31
CA ILE A 24 4.71 -4.19 -5.94
C ILE A 24 5.87 -4.38 -4.95
N GLY A 25 6.87 -5.20 -5.29
CA GLY A 25 8.03 -5.42 -4.42
C GLY A 25 8.83 -4.15 -4.09
N LYS A 26 8.87 -3.17 -5.01
CA LYS A 26 9.50 -1.86 -4.76
C LYS A 26 8.67 -1.03 -3.77
N LEU A 27 7.35 -1.10 -3.90
CA LEU A 27 6.39 -0.38 -3.07
C LEU A 27 6.38 -0.93 -1.64
N CYS A 28 6.33 -2.25 -1.47
CA CYS A 28 6.43 -2.94 -0.18
C CYS A 28 7.71 -2.57 0.56
N ARG A 29 8.86 -2.57 -0.14
CA ARG A 29 10.16 -2.21 0.45
C ARG A 29 10.24 -0.75 0.87
N LYS A 30 9.59 0.15 0.13
CA LYS A 30 9.54 1.59 0.44
C LYS A 30 8.59 1.93 1.59
N MET A 31 7.47 1.24 1.67
CA MET A 31 6.48 1.43 2.74
C MET A 31 6.77 0.61 4.00
N GLY A 32 7.68 -0.37 3.92
CA GLY A 32 7.98 -1.28 5.04
C GLY A 32 6.82 -2.22 5.36
N ILE A 33 5.99 -2.55 4.37
CA ILE A 33 4.81 -3.42 4.53
C ILE A 33 4.94 -4.64 3.64
N SER A 34 4.26 -5.73 4.03
CA SER A 34 4.17 -6.93 3.21
C SER A 34 3.22 -6.73 2.01
N GLU A 35 3.39 -7.56 1.00
CA GLU A 35 2.57 -7.59 -0.21
C GLU A 35 1.08 -7.78 0.10
N ASP A 36 0.80 -8.62 1.09
CA ASP A 36 -0.55 -8.91 1.58
C ASP A 36 -1.26 -7.64 2.09
N ILE A 37 -0.53 -6.79 2.82
CA ILE A 37 -1.04 -5.52 3.36
C ILE A 37 -1.28 -4.53 2.22
N LEU A 38 -0.37 -4.47 1.25
CA LEU A 38 -0.54 -3.60 0.08
C LEU A 38 -1.81 -3.99 -0.68
N TYR A 39 -2.02 -5.28 -0.93
CA TYR A 39 -3.20 -5.78 -1.64
C TYR A 39 -4.49 -5.43 -0.90
N LEU A 40 -4.50 -5.62 0.43
CA LEU A 40 -5.63 -5.23 1.27
C LEU A 40 -5.94 -3.71 1.15
N LEU A 41 -4.91 -2.86 1.15
CA LEU A 41 -5.06 -1.40 1.04
C LEU A 41 -5.60 -0.96 -0.33
N THR A 42 -5.16 -1.61 -1.42
CA THR A 42 -5.60 -1.26 -2.77
C THR A 42 -6.98 -1.83 -3.10
N THR A 43 -7.30 -3.05 -2.64
CA THR A 43 -8.61 -3.69 -2.90
C THR A 43 -9.73 -3.11 -2.06
N SER A 44 -9.45 -2.54 -0.88
CA SER A 44 -10.50 -1.89 -0.06
C SER A 44 -11.06 -0.59 -0.66
N VAL A 45 -10.45 -0.07 -1.73
CA VAL A 45 -10.80 1.22 -2.36
C VAL A 45 -11.44 1.03 -3.75
N LEU A 46 -11.54 -0.22 -4.25
CA LEU A 46 -12.28 -0.58 -5.47
C LEU A 46 -13.65 -1.17 -5.11
#